data_AF-A0A5J4PD59-F1
#
_entry.id   AF-A0A5J4PD59-F1
#
_cell.length_a   1.000
_cell.length_b   1.000
_cell.length_c   1.000
_cell.angle_alpha   90.00
_cell.angle_beta   90.00
_cell.angle_gamma   90.00
#
_symmetry.space_group_name_H-M   'P 1'
#
loop_
_entity.id
_entity.type
_entity.pdbx_description
1 polymer ?
#
loop_
_entity_poly.entity_id
_entity_poly.type
_entity_poly.pdbx_seq_one_letter_code
_entity_poly.pdbx_strand_id
1 'polypeptide(L)'
;MKKTVNIVLYLCLLFFCEVTWASKPLDLKEILSGKFRPEGISNLIPANDGEYYTQMNNTGTQIVKYSFKTGEQVAVIFDVEKARECPFKNFDGYTFSPDGSKILIRTATKRIYRHSYSAIHYIYTIKRNLVEKLSGEGPQQVPVFSPDGEMVAFVRDNNIFLVKMLYNNSESQITEDGKPNEVRNGIPDWVYEEEFSFNRALEFSPDNKMLAYIRFDES
;
A
#
# COMPACT_ATOMS: atom_id res chain seq x y z
N MET A 1 -39.92 -30.61 60.81
CA MET A 1 -39.50 -31.15 59.49
C MET A 1 -40.12 -30.47 58.27
N LYS A 2 -41.26 -29.74 58.35
CA LYS A 2 -41.85 -29.06 57.16
C LYS A 2 -41.15 -27.76 56.71
N LYS A 3 -40.43 -27.06 57.60
CA LYS A 3 -39.76 -25.78 57.26
C LYS A 3 -38.45 -25.96 56.47
N THR A 4 -37.72 -27.06 56.69
CA THR A 4 -36.42 -27.31 56.04
C THR A 4 -36.58 -27.74 54.57
N VAL A 5 -37.68 -28.44 54.24
CA VAL A 5 -37.98 -28.85 52.85
C VAL A 5 -38.31 -27.64 51.97
N ASN A 6 -38.98 -26.62 52.51
CA ASN A 6 -39.26 -25.39 51.76
C ASN A 6 -37.98 -24.59 51.45
N ILE A 7 -37.02 -24.52 52.37
CA ILE A 7 -35.79 -23.76 52.14
C ILE A 7 -34.92 -24.42 51.06
N VAL A 8 -34.87 -25.75 51.02
CA VAL A 8 -34.15 -26.50 49.97
C VAL A 8 -34.83 -26.35 48.61
N LEU A 9 -36.17 -26.33 48.56
CA LEU A 9 -36.93 -26.11 47.32
C LEU A 9 -36.73 -24.67 46.78
N TYR A 10 -36.66 -23.67 47.67
CA TYR A 10 -36.34 -22.28 47.30
C TYR A 10 -34.87 -22.11 46.86
N LEU A 11 -33.92 -22.86 47.43
CA LEU A 11 -32.52 -22.84 46.98
C LEU A 11 -32.35 -23.51 45.60
N CYS A 12 -33.08 -24.58 45.30
CA CYS A 12 -33.05 -25.24 43.99
C CYS A 12 -33.69 -24.39 42.88
N LEU A 13 -34.71 -23.58 43.20
CA LEU A 13 -35.34 -22.67 42.24
C LEU A 13 -34.45 -21.46 41.87
N LEU A 14 -33.46 -21.11 42.71
CA LEU A 14 -32.48 -20.06 42.40
C LEU A 14 -31.34 -20.54 41.48
N PHE A 15 -31.23 -21.85 41.21
CA PHE A 15 -30.22 -22.41 40.31
C PHE A 15 -30.71 -22.63 38.87
N PHE A 16 -32.00 -22.41 38.57
CA PHE A 16 -32.52 -22.33 37.22
C PHE A 16 -32.60 -20.87 36.75
N CYS A 17 -31.49 -20.15 36.83
CA CYS A 17 -31.34 -18.96 36.02
C CYS A 17 -30.93 -19.45 34.63
N GLU A 18 -31.90 -19.61 33.72
CA GLU A 18 -31.57 -19.76 32.31
C GLU A 18 -30.77 -18.52 31.91
N VAL A 19 -29.48 -18.71 31.66
CA VAL A 19 -28.68 -17.72 30.94
C VAL A 19 -29.26 -17.71 29.53
N THR A 20 -30.28 -16.89 29.33
CA THR A 20 -30.77 -16.56 27.99
C THR A 20 -29.66 -15.78 27.32
N TRP A 21 -28.88 -16.46 26.47
CA TRP A 21 -27.99 -15.81 25.53
C TRP A 21 -28.87 -15.10 24.49
N ALA A 22 -29.45 -13.97 24.87
CA ALA A 22 -30.13 -13.09 23.93
C ALA A 22 -29.05 -12.44 23.06
N SER A 23 -28.68 -13.11 21.96
CA SER A 23 -27.91 -12.46 20.90
C SER A 23 -28.75 -11.30 20.39
N LYS A 24 -28.27 -10.07 20.55
CA LYS A 24 -28.90 -8.93 19.88
C LYS A 24 -29.02 -9.26 18.39
N PRO A 25 -30.20 -9.05 17.76
CA PRO A 25 -30.34 -9.25 16.34
C PRO A 25 -29.33 -8.36 15.62
N LEU A 26 -28.68 -8.89 14.59
CA LEU A 26 -27.74 -8.12 13.79
C LEU A 26 -28.49 -6.97 13.11
N ASP A 27 -28.02 -5.75 13.37
CA ASP A 27 -28.53 -4.55 12.73
C ASP A 27 -27.73 -4.24 11.46
N LEU A 28 -28.43 -3.94 10.36
CA LEU A 28 -27.80 -3.64 9.08
C LEU A 28 -26.84 -2.45 9.19
N LYS A 29 -27.18 -1.44 10.00
CA LYS A 29 -26.30 -0.28 10.23
C LYS A 29 -25.02 -0.67 10.95
N GLU A 30 -25.07 -1.67 11.85
CA GLU A 30 -23.88 -2.20 12.52
C GLU A 30 -22.99 -3.01 11.57
N ILE A 31 -23.58 -3.75 10.63
CA ILE A 31 -22.82 -4.46 9.58
C ILE A 31 -22.12 -3.44 8.66
N LEU A 32 -22.85 -2.42 8.20
CA LEU A 32 -22.35 -1.44 7.24
C LEU A 32 -21.36 -0.44 7.85
N SER A 33 -21.41 -0.18 9.17
CA SER A 33 -20.48 0.73 9.85
C SER A 33 -19.07 0.16 9.99
N GLY A 34 -18.89 -1.14 9.76
CA GLY A 34 -17.63 -1.83 10.00
C GLY A 34 -17.39 -2.18 11.46
N LYS A 35 -18.39 -2.10 12.34
CA LYS A 35 -18.32 -2.50 13.76
C LYS A 35 -17.76 -3.92 13.95
N PHE A 36 -18.04 -4.80 13.00
CA PHE A 36 -17.60 -6.20 13.01
C PHE A 36 -16.40 -6.46 12.10
N ARG A 37 -15.74 -5.42 11.56
CA ARG A 37 -14.50 -5.61 10.81
C ARG A 37 -13.40 -6.03 11.80
N PRO A 38 -12.70 -7.14 11.54
CA PRO A 38 -11.60 -7.55 12.40
C PRO A 38 -10.49 -6.49 12.34
N GLU A 39 -9.91 -6.19 13.49
CA GLU A 39 -8.67 -5.45 13.55
C GLU A 39 -7.50 -6.37 13.19
N GLY A 40 -6.60 -5.86 12.36
CA GLY A 40 -5.42 -6.59 11.93
C GLY A 40 -4.27 -5.62 11.67
N ILE A 41 -3.07 -6.16 11.62
CA ILE A 41 -1.88 -5.41 11.20
C ILE A 41 -1.98 -5.27 9.68
N SER A 42 -2.13 -4.03 9.21
CA SER A 42 -2.18 -3.74 7.78
C SER A 42 -0.90 -3.03 7.34
N ASN A 43 -0.52 -3.23 6.07
CA ASN A 43 0.53 -2.46 5.38
C ASN A 43 1.90 -2.47 6.08
N LEU A 44 2.26 -3.60 6.69
CA LEU A 44 3.61 -3.84 7.20
C LEU A 44 4.55 -4.17 6.04
N ILE A 45 5.66 -3.45 5.93
CA ILE A 45 6.70 -3.72 4.94
C ILE A 45 7.97 -4.14 5.69
N PRO A 46 8.44 -5.40 5.54
CA PRO A 46 9.71 -5.83 6.14
C PRO A 46 10.87 -5.01 5.60
N ALA A 47 11.80 -4.62 6.46
CA ALA A 47 13.08 -4.06 6.03
C ALA A 47 14.02 -5.16 5.55
N ASN A 48 14.98 -4.82 4.69
CA ASN A 48 15.94 -5.77 4.11
C ASN A 48 16.86 -6.43 5.13
N ASP A 49 16.97 -5.87 6.34
CA ASP A 49 17.78 -6.41 7.44
C ASP A 49 17.12 -7.59 8.17
N GLY A 50 15.81 -7.83 7.95
CA GLY A 50 15.05 -8.90 8.61
C GLY A 50 14.73 -8.66 10.09
N GLU A 51 15.22 -7.57 10.67
CA GLU A 51 15.09 -7.26 12.11
C GLU A 51 14.00 -6.23 12.39
N TYR A 52 13.62 -5.47 11.36
CA TYR A 52 12.67 -4.37 11.47
C TYR A 52 11.63 -4.40 10.37
N TYR A 53 10.54 -3.67 10.61
CA TYR A 53 9.54 -3.38 9.61
C TYR A 53 9.16 -1.90 9.65
N THR A 54 8.57 -1.43 8.56
CA THR A 54 7.97 -0.11 8.50
C THR A 54 6.47 -0.18 8.34
N GLN A 55 5.79 0.82 8.89
CA GLN A 55 4.34 0.99 8.74
C GLN A 55 4.03 2.47 8.55
N MET A 56 3.08 2.76 7.67
CA MET A 56 2.47 4.08 7.58
C MET A 56 1.49 4.27 8.73
N ASN A 57 1.53 5.41 9.40
CA ASN A 57 0.54 5.69 10.45
C ASN A 57 -0.88 5.87 9.86
N ASN A 58 -1.90 5.78 10.72
CA ASN A 58 -3.31 5.81 10.27
C ASN A 58 -3.71 7.10 9.55
N THR A 59 -3.01 8.21 9.81
CA THR A 59 -3.26 9.50 9.17
C THR A 59 -2.55 9.67 7.82
N GLY A 60 -1.66 8.74 7.45
CA GLY A 60 -0.87 8.83 6.23
C GLY A 60 0.13 9.99 6.24
N THR A 61 0.69 10.33 7.40
CA THR A 61 1.61 11.47 7.57
C THR A 61 3.03 11.04 7.91
N GLN A 62 3.22 9.81 8.38
CA GLN A 62 4.53 9.30 8.78
C GLN A 62 4.75 7.85 8.35
N ILE A 63 6.01 7.53 8.02
CA ILE A 63 6.50 6.16 7.91
C ILE A 63 7.33 5.88 9.16
N VAL A 64 6.89 4.90 9.95
CA VAL A 64 7.48 4.58 11.25
C VAL A 64 8.15 3.21 11.17
N LYS A 65 9.38 3.11 11.68
CA LYS A 65 10.17 1.89 11.79
C LYS A 65 9.98 1.26 13.17
N TYR A 66 9.74 -0.04 13.21
CA TYR A 66 9.54 -0.83 14.42
C TYR A 66 10.47 -2.05 14.43
N SER A 67 10.81 -2.56 15.61
CA SER A 67 11.52 -3.83 15.75
C SER A 67 10.55 -5.01 15.68
N PHE A 68 10.88 -6.04 14.89
CA PHE A 68 10.14 -7.30 14.92
C PHE A 68 10.23 -7.98 16.29
N LYS A 69 11.36 -7.85 16.98
CA LYS A 69 11.63 -8.52 18.25
C LYS A 69 10.81 -7.96 19.41
N THR A 70 10.69 -6.64 19.51
CA THR A 70 10.05 -5.98 20.65
C THR A 70 8.71 -5.34 20.32
N GLY A 71 8.41 -5.08 19.05
CA GLY A 71 7.24 -4.29 18.62
C GLY A 71 7.38 -2.79 18.94
N GLU A 72 8.51 -2.35 19.49
CA GLU A 72 8.72 -0.96 19.86
C GLU A 72 9.06 -0.11 18.64
N GLN A 73 8.64 1.16 18.69
CA GLN A 73 9.01 2.16 17.71
C GLN A 73 10.49 2.49 17.85
N VAL A 74 11.21 2.37 16.74
CA VAL A 74 12.66 2.62 16.65
C VAL A 74 12.94 4.02 16.09
N ALA A 75 12.23 4.40 15.03
CA ALA A 75 12.46 5.68 14.36
C ALA A 75 11.24 6.11 13.52
N VAL A 76 11.16 7.40 13.21
CA VAL A 76 10.30 7.92 12.14
C VAL A 76 11.20 8.16 10.91
N ILE A 77 10.96 7.41 9.85
CA ILE A 77 11.80 7.40 8.63
C ILE A 77 11.39 8.52 7.66
N PHE A 78 10.09 8.83 7.62
CA PHE A 78 9.54 9.93 6.84
C PHE A 78 8.43 10.60 7.64
N ASP A 79 8.37 11.93 7.56
CA ASP A 79 7.38 12.77 8.22
C ASP A 79 7.06 13.96 7.32
N VAL A 80 5.80 14.08 6.88
CA VAL A 80 5.35 15.13 5.94
C VAL A 80 5.62 16.56 6.44
N GLU A 81 5.69 16.78 7.75
CA GLU A 81 5.93 18.11 8.32
C GLU A 81 7.42 18.45 8.40
N LYS A 82 8.28 17.42 8.50
CA LYS A 82 9.73 17.60 8.69
C LYS A 82 10.51 17.43 7.39
N ALA A 83 9.94 16.76 6.39
CA ALA A 83 10.59 16.55 5.11
C ALA A 83 10.72 17.87 4.34
N ARG A 84 11.90 18.14 3.77
CA ARG A 84 12.13 19.35 2.99
C ARG A 84 11.39 19.27 1.66
N GLU A 85 10.84 20.41 1.26
CA GLU A 85 10.17 20.59 -0.03
C GLU A 85 8.98 19.63 -0.24
N CYS A 86 8.37 19.14 0.85
CA CYS A 86 7.21 18.25 0.80
C CYS A 86 5.94 19.02 0.38
N PRO A 87 5.36 18.75 -0.80
CA PRO A 87 4.22 19.52 -1.32
C PRO A 87 2.87 18.94 -0.90
N PHE A 88 2.84 17.80 -0.21
CA PHE A 88 1.63 17.11 0.21
C PHE A 88 1.51 17.01 1.73
N LYS A 89 0.28 16.84 2.22
CA LYS A 89 -0.03 16.72 3.65
C LYS A 89 -0.25 15.29 4.11
N ASN A 90 -0.54 14.39 3.19
CA ASN A 90 -0.73 12.99 3.44
C ASN A 90 -0.35 12.17 2.21
N PHE A 91 -0.09 10.89 2.43
CA PHE A 91 0.20 9.88 1.43
C PHE A 91 -0.55 8.60 1.75
N ASP A 92 -0.68 7.71 0.77
CA ASP A 92 -1.52 6.51 0.85
C ASP A 92 -0.76 5.21 0.49
N GLY A 93 0.54 5.32 0.25
CA GLY A 93 1.42 4.18 0.02
C GLY A 93 2.87 4.61 -0.13
N TYR A 94 3.77 3.65 -0.01
CA TYR A 94 5.19 3.88 -0.21
C TYR A 94 5.94 2.61 -0.59
N THR A 95 7.13 2.75 -1.15
CA THR A 95 8.03 1.64 -1.50
C THR A 95 9.47 2.11 -1.39
N PHE A 96 10.34 1.32 -0.77
CA PHE A 96 11.76 1.63 -0.68
C PHE A 96 12.49 1.31 -1.98
N SER A 97 13.56 2.06 -2.27
CA SER A 97 14.57 1.62 -3.21
C SER A 97 15.25 0.34 -2.70
N PRO A 98 15.87 -0.48 -3.55
CA PRO A 98 16.51 -1.74 -3.13
C PRO A 98 17.58 -1.57 -2.06
N ASP A 99 18.31 -0.45 -2.09
CA ASP A 99 19.33 -0.08 -1.09
C ASP A 99 18.75 0.58 0.18
N GLY A 100 17.44 0.85 0.21
CA GLY A 100 16.75 1.53 1.30
C GLY A 100 17.10 3.02 1.44
N SER A 101 17.84 3.63 0.50
CA SER A 101 18.26 5.04 0.60
C SER A 101 17.18 6.05 0.18
N LYS A 102 16.19 5.58 -0.59
CA LYS A 102 15.10 6.39 -1.14
C LYS A 102 13.76 5.71 -0.93
N ILE A 103 12.71 6.50 -0.99
CA ILE A 103 11.33 6.04 -0.87
C ILE A 103 10.51 6.65 -2.01
N LEU A 104 9.83 5.81 -2.80
CA LEU A 104 8.71 6.25 -3.62
C LEU A 104 7.51 6.44 -2.71
N ILE A 105 6.99 7.66 -2.63
CA ILE A 105 5.80 8.01 -1.85
C ILE A 105 4.64 8.20 -2.81
N ARG A 106 3.55 7.46 -2.60
CA ARG A 106 2.34 7.49 -3.42
C ARG A 106 1.28 8.40 -2.79
N THR A 107 0.72 9.31 -3.58
CA THR A 107 -0.35 10.21 -3.15
C THR A 107 -1.46 10.31 -4.20
N ALA A 108 -2.63 10.77 -3.78
CA ALA A 108 -3.78 11.01 -4.66
C ALA A 108 -4.16 9.79 -5.50
N THR A 109 -4.13 8.60 -4.88
CA THR A 109 -4.47 7.34 -5.56
C THR A 109 -5.90 7.33 -6.10
N LYS A 110 -6.03 7.03 -7.39
CA LYS A 110 -7.28 6.76 -8.09
C LYS A 110 -7.29 5.31 -8.55
N ARG A 111 -8.16 4.50 -7.95
CA ARG A 111 -8.36 3.09 -8.34
C ARG A 111 -8.93 3.02 -9.76
N ILE A 112 -8.48 2.02 -10.51
CA ILE A 112 -8.96 1.74 -11.85
C ILE A 112 -9.79 0.44 -11.79
N TYR A 113 -9.15 -0.68 -11.49
CA TYR A 113 -9.81 -1.97 -11.28
C TYR A 113 -9.48 -2.54 -9.87
N ARG A 114 -9.37 -3.87 -9.70
CA ARG A 114 -9.12 -4.51 -8.41
C ARG A 114 -7.74 -4.18 -7.82
N HIS A 115 -6.70 -4.18 -8.64
CA HIS A 115 -5.30 -4.03 -8.27
C HIS A 115 -4.67 -2.77 -8.84
N SER A 116 -5.11 -2.31 -10.01
CA SER A 116 -4.58 -1.15 -10.69
C SER A 116 -5.05 0.17 -10.09
N TYR A 117 -4.14 1.15 -10.18
CA TYR A 117 -4.39 2.52 -9.80
C TYR A 117 -3.47 3.44 -10.58
N SER A 118 -3.88 4.71 -10.66
CA SER A 118 -2.99 5.82 -10.99
C SER A 118 -2.79 6.71 -9.75
N ALA A 119 -1.62 7.31 -9.60
CA ALA A 119 -1.30 8.16 -8.46
C ALA A 119 -0.18 9.14 -8.78
N ILE A 120 -0.05 10.21 -8.00
CA ILE A 120 1.13 11.08 -8.06
C ILE A 120 2.21 10.47 -7.16
N HIS A 121 3.41 10.28 -7.71
CA HIS A 121 4.53 9.76 -6.94
C HIS A 121 5.61 10.80 -6.71
N TYR A 122 6.26 10.69 -5.55
CA TYR A 122 7.39 11.50 -5.14
C TYR A 122 8.56 10.59 -4.75
N ILE A 123 9.78 11.05 -4.98
CA ILE A 123 11.01 10.43 -4.51
C ILE A 123 11.43 11.17 -3.25
N TYR A 124 11.49 10.47 -2.13
CA TYR A 124 12.08 10.97 -0.89
C TYR A 124 13.48 10.40 -0.72
N THR A 125 14.50 11.26 -0.70
CA THR A 125 15.88 10.86 -0.40
C THR A 125 16.13 11.01 1.10
N ILE A 126 16.25 9.89 1.80
CA ILE A 126 16.31 9.85 3.28
C ILE A 126 17.49 10.68 3.80
N LYS A 127 18.68 10.47 3.23
CA LYS A 127 19.93 11.11 3.69
C LYS A 127 19.91 12.63 3.54
N ARG A 128 19.17 13.15 2.55
CA ARG A 128 19.02 14.59 2.26
C ARG A 128 17.79 15.20 2.92
N ASN A 129 16.91 14.34 3.47
CA ASN A 129 15.58 14.70 3.94
C ASN A 129 14.81 15.55 2.91
N LEU A 130 14.84 15.14 1.63
CA LEU A 130 14.33 15.93 0.50
C LEU A 130 13.29 15.15 -0.28
N VAL A 131 12.16 15.80 -0.58
CA VAL A 131 11.09 15.29 -1.43
C VAL A 131 11.18 15.93 -2.81
N GLU A 132 11.21 15.11 -3.85
CA GLU A 132 11.23 15.52 -5.25
C GLU A 132 10.08 14.83 -5.98
N LYS A 133 9.48 15.47 -6.99
CA LYS A 133 8.42 14.81 -7.78
C LYS A 133 9.06 13.72 -8.64
N LEU A 134 8.43 12.54 -8.77
CA LEU A 134 8.92 11.51 -9.68
C LEU A 134 8.86 12.00 -11.13
N SER A 135 7.76 12.65 -11.50
CA SER A 135 7.51 13.16 -12.85
C SER A 135 6.61 14.39 -12.84
N GLY A 136 6.92 15.36 -13.70
CA GLY A 136 6.16 16.61 -13.86
C GLY A 136 4.77 16.40 -14.49
N GLU A 137 4.64 15.40 -15.36
CA GLU A 137 3.67 15.37 -16.46
C GLU A 137 2.35 14.62 -16.16
N GLY A 138 2.02 14.35 -14.90
CA GLY A 138 0.72 13.79 -14.52
C GLY A 138 0.79 12.67 -13.48
N PRO A 139 -0.25 11.82 -13.35
CA PRO A 139 -0.22 10.59 -12.56
C PRO A 139 0.51 9.44 -13.24
N GLN A 140 1.09 8.56 -12.43
CA GLN A 140 1.81 7.36 -12.85
C GLN A 140 1.08 6.09 -12.38
N GLN A 141 1.24 5.03 -13.14
CA GLN A 141 0.90 3.66 -12.78
C GLN A 141 2.17 2.84 -12.62
N VAL A 142 2.11 1.85 -11.72
CA VAL A 142 3.13 0.80 -11.52
C VAL A 142 4.60 1.27 -11.50
N PRO A 143 4.95 2.34 -10.75
CA PRO A 143 6.36 2.73 -10.67
C PRO A 143 7.19 1.63 -10.00
N VAL A 144 8.35 1.32 -10.57
CA VAL A 144 9.28 0.30 -10.08
C VAL A 144 10.70 0.82 -10.14
N PHE A 145 11.47 0.62 -9.08
CA PHE A 145 12.89 0.93 -9.04
C PHE A 145 13.70 -0.06 -9.88
N SER A 146 14.78 0.41 -10.50
CA SER A 146 15.85 -0.48 -10.95
C SER A 146 16.53 -1.17 -9.76
N PRO A 147 17.13 -2.36 -9.94
CA PRO A 147 17.87 -3.07 -8.89
C PRO A 147 18.95 -2.26 -8.17
N ASP A 148 19.60 -1.30 -8.84
CA ASP A 148 20.55 -0.36 -8.23
C ASP A 148 19.90 0.84 -7.51
N GLY A 149 18.60 1.06 -7.70
CA GLY A 149 17.85 2.17 -7.12
C GLY A 149 18.14 3.55 -7.75
N GLU A 150 18.76 3.59 -8.93
CA GLU A 150 19.11 4.83 -9.64
C GLU A 150 18.11 5.23 -10.72
N MET A 151 17.21 4.32 -11.10
CA MET A 151 16.16 4.57 -12.07
C MET A 151 14.79 4.15 -11.53
N VAL A 152 13.75 4.78 -12.06
CA VAL A 152 12.36 4.34 -11.86
C VAL A 152 11.68 4.26 -13.22
N ALA A 153 11.17 3.08 -13.58
CA ALA A 153 10.26 2.92 -14.69
C ALA A 153 8.82 3.08 -14.19
N PHE A 154 7.93 3.66 -14.98
CA PHE A 154 6.51 3.74 -14.69
C PHE A 154 5.70 3.83 -15.98
N VAL A 155 4.38 3.70 -15.87
CA VAL A 155 3.47 3.86 -17.01
C VAL A 155 2.62 5.12 -16.85
N ARG A 156 2.49 5.90 -17.92
CA ARG A 156 1.57 7.03 -18.05
C ARG A 156 0.99 7.01 -19.45
N ASP A 157 -0.31 7.26 -19.60
CA ASP A 157 -1.00 7.28 -20.89
C ASP A 157 -0.66 6.05 -21.77
N ASN A 158 -0.71 4.86 -21.16
CA ASN A 158 -0.39 3.56 -21.77
C ASN A 158 1.04 3.41 -22.33
N ASN A 159 1.94 4.34 -22.01
CA ASN A 159 3.34 4.31 -22.42
C ASN A 159 4.28 4.19 -21.22
N ILE A 160 5.42 3.55 -21.46
CA ILE A 160 6.47 3.38 -20.45
C ILE A 160 7.38 4.61 -20.47
N PHE A 161 7.69 5.11 -19.28
CA PHE A 161 8.64 6.18 -19.04
C PHE A 161 9.72 5.72 -18.05
N LEU A 162 10.89 6.32 -18.14
CA LEU A 162 12.05 6.03 -17.30
C LEU A 162 12.61 7.34 -16.74
N VAL A 163 12.65 7.46 -15.42
CA VAL A 163 13.31 8.55 -14.71
C VAL A 163 14.68 8.09 -14.24
N LYS A 164 15.72 8.86 -14.58
CA LYS A 164 17.12 8.59 -14.22
C LYS A 164 17.57 9.59 -13.16
N MET A 165 17.75 9.13 -11.92
CA MET A 165 17.96 10.02 -10.77
C MET A 165 19.32 10.70 -10.77
N LEU A 166 20.36 10.03 -11.27
CA LEU A 166 21.71 10.61 -11.40
C LEU A 166 21.78 11.78 -12.40
N TYR A 167 20.76 11.94 -13.24
CA TYR A 167 20.69 12.97 -14.27
C TYR A 167 19.59 14.00 -13.94
N ASN A 168 19.55 14.45 -12.67
CA ASN A 168 18.57 15.43 -12.20
C ASN A 168 17.12 14.98 -12.41
N ASN A 169 16.84 13.70 -12.12
CA ASN A 169 15.54 13.07 -12.36
C ASN A 169 15.03 13.24 -13.80
N SER A 170 15.93 13.20 -14.80
CA SER A 170 15.55 13.33 -16.20
C SER A 170 14.61 12.19 -16.59
N GLU A 171 13.48 12.55 -17.19
CA GLU A 171 12.50 11.61 -17.71
C GLU A 171 12.77 11.29 -19.19
N SER A 172 12.62 10.04 -19.58
CA SER A 172 12.71 9.56 -20.96
C SER A 172 11.51 8.69 -21.28
N GLN A 173 10.85 8.93 -22.41
CA GLN A 173 9.80 8.08 -22.93
C GLN A 173 10.41 6.86 -23.62
N ILE A 174 9.91 5.66 -23.32
CA ILE A 174 10.43 4.38 -23.82
C ILE A 174 9.54 3.80 -24.93
N THR A 175 8.23 4.00 -24.83
CA THR A 175 7.24 3.59 -25.85
C THR A 175 6.40 4.79 -26.27
N GLU A 176 5.93 4.79 -27.51
CA GLU A 176 5.20 5.93 -28.10
C GLU A 176 3.85 5.54 -28.70
N ASP A 177 3.54 4.25 -28.78
CA ASP A 177 2.36 3.72 -29.47
C ASP A 177 1.17 3.42 -28.53
N GLY A 178 1.31 3.69 -27.23
CA GLY A 178 0.24 3.52 -26.26
C GLY A 178 -1.02 4.29 -26.67
N LYS A 179 -2.17 3.60 -26.68
CA LYS A 179 -3.45 4.14 -27.13
C LYS A 179 -4.59 3.67 -26.24
N PRO A 180 -5.45 4.57 -25.72
CA PRO A 180 -6.56 4.18 -24.87
C PRO A 180 -7.47 3.14 -25.53
N ASN A 181 -7.79 2.06 -24.80
CA ASN A 181 -8.62 0.94 -25.24
C ASN A 181 -8.10 0.19 -26.48
N GLU A 182 -6.82 0.31 -26.81
CA GLU A 182 -6.22 -0.39 -27.96
C GLU A 182 -4.83 -0.92 -27.62
N VAL A 183 -3.89 -0.07 -27.22
CA VAL A 183 -2.50 -0.49 -26.98
C VAL A 183 -2.06 -0.10 -25.57
N ARG A 184 -1.50 -1.05 -24.83
CA ARG A 184 -0.96 -0.87 -23.48
C ARG A 184 0.45 -1.43 -23.38
N ASN A 185 1.39 -0.62 -22.89
CA ASN A 185 2.76 -1.04 -22.65
C ASN A 185 3.04 -1.18 -21.14
N GLY A 186 3.38 -2.38 -20.69
CA GLY A 186 3.85 -2.62 -19.31
C GLY A 186 2.76 -2.67 -18.23
N ILE A 187 1.48 -2.54 -18.61
CA ILE A 187 0.31 -2.79 -17.77
C ILE A 187 -0.68 -3.70 -18.52
N PRO A 188 -1.36 -4.62 -17.83
CA PRO A 188 -2.35 -5.49 -18.46
C PRO A 188 -3.65 -4.77 -18.81
N ASP A 189 -4.47 -5.45 -19.60
CA ASP A 189 -5.89 -5.14 -19.78
C ASP A 189 -6.71 -5.58 -18.54
N TRP A 190 -8.03 -5.36 -18.59
CA TRP A 190 -8.92 -5.74 -17.49
C TRP A 190 -8.95 -7.26 -17.24
N VAL A 191 -9.02 -8.06 -18.31
CA VAL A 191 -9.15 -9.52 -18.19
C VAL A 191 -7.88 -10.11 -17.57
N TYR A 192 -6.71 -9.68 -18.02
CA TYR A 192 -5.45 -10.14 -17.45
C TYR A 192 -5.28 -9.71 -16.00
N GLU A 193 -5.71 -8.50 -15.64
CA GLU A 193 -5.65 -8.06 -14.25
C GLU A 193 -6.52 -8.92 -13.34
N GLU A 194 -7.77 -9.19 -13.72
CA GLU A 194 -8.71 -9.91 -12.87
C GLU A 194 -8.45 -11.42 -12.86
N GLU A 195 -8.23 -12.03 -14.01
CA GLU A 195 -8.12 -13.49 -14.14
C GLU A 195 -6.71 -14.01 -13.80
N PHE A 196 -5.66 -13.19 -13.97
CA PHE A 196 -4.28 -13.56 -13.62
C PHE A 196 -3.70 -12.76 -12.44
N SER A 197 -4.47 -11.84 -11.85
CA SER A 197 -4.16 -11.18 -10.57
C SER A 197 -2.84 -10.39 -10.54
N PHE A 198 -2.47 -9.72 -11.64
CA PHE A 198 -1.34 -8.79 -11.68
C PHE A 198 -1.73 -7.47 -12.35
N ASN A 199 -1.12 -6.35 -11.92
CA ASN A 199 -1.35 -5.02 -12.53
C ASN A 199 -0.09 -4.43 -13.19
N ARG A 200 1.06 -5.10 -13.07
CA ARG A 200 2.36 -4.70 -13.62
C ARG A 200 2.89 -5.78 -14.55
N ALA A 201 3.24 -5.39 -15.77
CA ALA A 201 3.77 -6.26 -16.81
C ALA A 201 5.12 -5.73 -17.34
N LEU A 202 5.93 -5.13 -16.47
CA LEU A 202 7.27 -4.64 -16.75
C LEU A 202 8.21 -4.91 -15.57
N GLU A 203 9.49 -5.19 -15.87
CA GLU A 203 10.51 -5.50 -14.86
C GLU A 203 11.93 -5.25 -15.39
N PHE A 204 12.82 -4.79 -14.50
CA PHE A 204 14.23 -4.57 -14.85
C PHE A 204 15.03 -5.87 -14.83
N SER A 205 16.06 -5.97 -15.68
CA SER A 205 17.07 -7.02 -15.53
C SER A 205 17.88 -6.81 -14.25
N PRO A 206 18.35 -7.87 -13.56
CA PRO A 206 19.12 -7.75 -12.33
C PRO A 206 20.40 -6.91 -12.44
N ASP A 207 20.95 -6.78 -13.65
CA ASP A 207 22.14 -5.98 -13.96
C ASP A 207 21.83 -4.55 -14.42
N ASN A 208 20.56 -4.12 -14.33
CA ASN A 208 20.04 -2.79 -14.69
C ASN A 208 20.14 -2.42 -16.19
N LYS A 209 20.54 -3.33 -17.07
CA LYS A 209 20.78 -3.01 -18.49
C LYS A 209 19.54 -3.08 -19.37
N MET A 210 18.52 -3.83 -18.97
CA MET A 210 17.32 -4.06 -19.77
C MET A 210 16.07 -3.80 -18.93
N LEU A 211 15.02 -3.35 -19.61
CA LEU A 211 13.66 -3.32 -19.09
C LEU A 211 12.81 -4.21 -19.99
N ALA A 212 12.37 -5.35 -19.45
CA ALA A 212 11.44 -6.22 -20.14
C ALA A 212 10.01 -5.76 -19.86
N TYR A 213 9.13 -5.81 -20.86
CA TYR A 213 7.72 -5.50 -20.69
C TYR A 213 6.86 -6.28 -21.68
N ILE A 214 5.58 -6.41 -21.37
CA ILE A 214 4.57 -6.95 -22.28
C ILE A 214 3.80 -5.78 -22.91
N ARG A 215 3.65 -5.84 -24.23
CA ARG A 215 2.75 -4.98 -25.00
C ARG A 215 1.45 -5.75 -25.24
N PHE A 216 0.32 -5.19 -24.79
CA PHE A 216 -1.01 -5.72 -25.04
C PHE A 216 -1.65 -4.93 -26.19
N ASP A 217 -2.23 -5.66 -27.15
CA ASP A 217 -2.96 -5.11 -28.29
C ASP A 217 -4.40 -5.64 -28.25
N GLU A 218 -5.34 -4.74 -28.02
CA GLU A 218 -6.78 -4.94 -27.82
C GLU A 218 -7.60 -4.46 -29.04
N SER A 219 -6.94 -4.07 -30.15
CA SER A 219 -7.59 -3.50 -31.34
C SER A 219 -8.61 -4.44 -32.01
#